data_AF-A0A960S9H2-F1
#
_entry.id   AF-A0A960S9H2-F1
#
_cell.length_a   1.000
_cell.length_b   1.000
_cell.length_c   1.000
_cell.angle_alpha   90.00
_cell.angle_beta   90.00
_cell.angle_gamma   90.00
#
_symmetry.space_group_name_H-M   'P 1'
#
loop_
_entity.id
_entity.type
_entity.pdbx_description
1 polymer ?
#
loop_
_entity_poly.entity_id
_entity_poly.type
_entity_poly.pdbx_seq_one_letter_code
_entity_poly.pdbx_strand_id
1 'polypeptide(L)' 'IKAQFMDQFWSSLVDGSVKTIIDSVYPIEKTEEAQQHMLENKNIGKIILTVRN' A
#
# COMPACT_ATOMS: atom_id res chain seq x y z
N ILE A 1 11.29 1.87 12.56
CA ILE A 1 10.48 1.46 11.37
C ILE A 1 10.42 2.58 10.32
N LYS A 2 9.76 3.73 10.53
CA LYS A 2 9.69 4.81 9.52
C LYS A 2 11.06 5.33 9.07
N ALA A 3 11.94 5.68 10.01
CA ALA A 3 13.25 6.26 9.68
C ALA A 3 14.12 5.33 8.82
N GLN A 4 14.23 4.06 9.20
CA GLN A 4 14.98 3.04 8.45
C GLN A 4 14.43 2.79 7.05
N PHE A 5 13.09 2.83 6.87
CA PHE A 5 12.49 2.73 5.55
C PHE A 5 12.87 3.92 4.67
N MET A 6 12.84 5.13 5.24
CA MET A 6 13.22 6.34 4.52
C MET A 6 14.69 6.32 4.11
N ASP A 7 15.57 5.89 5.01
CA ASP A 7 17.02 5.89 4.73
C ASP A 7 17.43 4.82 3.71
N GLN A 8 16.72 3.69 3.65
CA GLN A 8 17.15 2.53 2.84
C GLN A 8 16.38 2.35 1.53
N PHE A 9 15.11 2.75 1.47
CA PHE A 9 14.23 2.42 0.34
C PHE A 9 13.64 3.66 -0.34
N TRP A 10 13.69 4.84 0.27
CA TRP A 10 13.05 6.04 -0.28
C TRP A 10 13.64 6.45 -1.64
N SER A 11 14.97 6.50 -1.75
CA SER A 11 15.64 6.80 -3.03
C SER A 11 15.18 5.85 -4.13
N SER A 12 15.16 4.55 -3.84
CA SER A 12 14.75 3.51 -4.77
C SER A 12 13.26 3.54 -5.14
N LEU A 13 12.41 4.05 -4.26
CA LEU A 13 11.00 4.28 -4.57
C LEU A 13 10.82 5.50 -5.48
N VAL A 14 11.59 6.57 -5.26
CA VAL A 14 11.53 7.81 -6.04
C VAL A 14 12.09 7.60 -7.45
N ASP A 15 13.20 6.86 -7.57
CA ASP A 15 13.83 6.56 -8.87
C ASP A 15 13.14 5.42 -9.64
N GLY A 16 12.16 4.73 -9.03
CA GLY A 16 11.36 3.68 -9.64
C GLY A 16 12.06 2.31 -9.73
N SER A 17 13.23 2.14 -9.13
CA SER A 17 13.94 0.85 -9.03
C SER A 17 13.24 -0.14 -8.10
N VAL A 18 12.56 0.36 -7.05
CA VAL A 18 11.62 -0.42 -6.23
C VAL A 18 10.20 -0.13 -6.71
N LYS A 19 9.57 -1.12 -7.34
CA LYS A 19 8.17 -1.04 -7.76
C LYS A 19 7.28 -1.63 -6.68
N THR A 20 6.39 -0.81 -6.14
CA THR A 20 5.37 -1.29 -5.22
C THR A 20 4.27 -1.98 -6.03
N ILE A 21 3.96 -3.23 -5.71
CA ILE A 21 2.78 -3.91 -6.27
C ILE A 21 1.58 -3.42 -5.46
N ILE A 22 0.73 -2.62 -6.11
CA ILE A 22 -0.56 -2.20 -5.55
C ILE A 22 -1.56 -3.27 -5.98
N ASP A 23 -2.13 -3.93 -4.99
CA ASP A 23 -3.17 -4.94 -5.20
C ASP A 23 -4.50 -4.26 -5.54
N SER A 24 -4.90 -3.30 -4.71
CA SER A 24 -6.20 -2.66 -4.78
C SER A 24 -6.20 -1.29 -4.09
N VAL A 25 -7.13 -0.43 -4.50
CA VAL A 25 -7.31 0.92 -3.94
C VAL A 25 -8.78 1.08 -3.55
N TYR A 26 -9.02 1.45 -2.30
CA TYR A 26 -10.36 1.69 -1.76
C TYR A 26 -10.46 3.12 -1.21
N PRO A 27 -11.63 3.77 -1.31
CA PRO A 27 -11.91 4.96 -0.53
C PRO A 27 -11.97 4.61 0.97
N ILE A 28 -11.60 5.54 1.85
CA ILE A 28 -11.50 5.28 3.29
C ILE A 28 -12.83 4.83 3.90
N GLU A 29 -13.96 5.23 3.33
CA GLU A 29 -15.30 4.79 3.74
C GLU A 29 -15.51 3.28 3.56
N LYS A 30 -14.69 2.63 2.73
CA LYS A 30 -14.71 1.20 2.45
C LYS A 30 -13.61 0.43 3.18
N THR A 31 -13.11 0.94 4.31
CA THR A 31 -12.06 0.28 5.11
C THR A 31 -12.41 -1.16 5.48
N GLU A 32 -13.67 -1.44 5.81
CA GLU A 32 -14.09 -2.79 6.16
C GLU A 32 -14.03 -3.77 4.97
N GLU A 33 -14.40 -3.32 3.78
CA GLU A 33 -14.29 -4.10 2.54
C GLU A 33 -12.81 -4.37 2.21
N ALA A 34 -11.94 -3.36 2.34
CA ALA A 34 -10.50 -3.49 2.17
C ALA A 34 -9.88 -4.49 3.17
N GLN A 35 -10.34 -4.48 4.43
CA GLN A 35 -9.88 -5.40 5.45
C GLN A 35 -10.36 -6.83 5.20
N GLN A 36 -11.60 -7.03 4.74
CA GLN A 36 -12.07 -8.35 4.34
C GLN A 36 -11.28 -8.90 3.14
N HIS A 37 -11.02 -8.08 2.12
CA HIS A 37 -10.15 -8.45 1.00
C HIS A 37 -8.75 -8.87 1.46
N MET A 38 -8.22 -8.20 2.49
CA MET A 38 -6.94 -8.58 3.12
C MET A 38 -6.98 -9.94 3.82
N LEU A 39 -8.08 -10.24 4.51
CA LEU A 39 -8.26 -11.46 5.31
C LEU A 39 -8.50 -12.70 4.44
N GLU A 40 -9.07 -12.53 3.25
CA GLU A 40 -9.24 -13.60 2.27
C GLU A 40 -7.92 -14.09 1.65
N ASN A 41 -6.78 -13.48 2.02
CA ASN A 41 -5.43 -13.84 1.57
C ASN A 41 -5.28 -13.83 0.03
N LYS A 42 -6.12 -13.02 -0.64
CA LYS A 42 -6.14 -12.83 -2.10
C LYS A 42 -5.25 -11.67 -2.56
N ASN A 43 -4.65 -10.97 -1.63
CA ASN A 43 -3.96 -9.71 -1.82
C ASN A 43 -2.48 -9.96 -2.15
N ILE A 44 -2.10 -9.72 -3.40
CA ILE A 44 -0.71 -9.74 -3.85
C ILE A 44 -0.20 -8.30 -3.81
N GLY A 45 0.37 -7.90 -2.67
CA GLY A 45 0.97 -6.58 -2.49
C GLY A 45 0.22 -5.70 -1.50
N LYS A 46 0.18 -4.39 -1.75
CA LYS A 46 -0.39 -3.38 -0.82
C LYS A 46 -1.81 -3.00 -1.21
N ILE A 47 -2.70 -2.93 -0.21
CA ILE A 47 -4.01 -2.30 -0.32
C ILE A 47 -3.88 -0.84 0.13
N ILE A 48 -4.38 0.10 -0.67
CA ILE A 48 -4.29 1.54 -0.40
C ILE A 48 -5.67 2.08 -0.04
N LEU A 49 -5.76 2.86 1.05
CA LEU A 49 -6.95 3.62 1.41
C LEU A 49 -6.76 5.10 1.04
N THR A 50 -7.68 5.66 0.26
CA THR A 50 -7.67 7.09 -0.10
C THR A 50 -8.54 7.90 0.86
N VAL A 51 -7.98 8.96 1.45
CA VAL A 51 -8.64 9.81 2.46
C VAL A 51 -9.26 11.07 1.85
N ARG A 52 -8.87 11.41 0.61
CA ARG A 52 -9.38 12.53 -0.17
C ARG A 52 -9.32 12.14 -1.65
N ASN A 53 -10.40 12.35 -2.39
CA ASN A 53 -10.40 12.33 -3.85
C ASN A 53 -9.92 13.67 -4.39
#